data_AF-A0A7S2XQF3-F1
#
_entry.id   AF-A0A7S2XQF3-F1
#
_cell.length_a   1.000
_cell.length_b   1.000
_cell.length_c   1.000
_cell.angle_alpha   90.00
_cell.angle_beta   90.00
_cell.angle_gamma   90.00
#
_symmetry.space_group_name_H-M   'P 1'
#
loop_
_entity.id
_entity.type
_entity.pdbx_description
1 polymer ?
#
loop_
_entity_poly.entity_id
_entity_poly.type
_entity_poly.pdbx_seq_one_letter_code
_entity_poly.pdbx_strand_id
1 'polypeptide(L)'
;FVRPGTCYVVTPSLKLMEFKVSNDIQPVICVDSIKEGENITVSVSFFEPETPPTHQVKIGEQVELECFESPVPVITPVDLSTYSILHFSGTGSNGVVTLSFRCPDIFSNETSTAFFYDTYPFSTVFYGSPSAYGSYQSISVTAEECCSPGSTIKAVGGKVVKVTSSSDFLHLNEMQIHDALGNNVALDGRCFSRSSGWDYRRDCLNDNITAQYMDTCNYHVSWRDPERYEFCVLDMAVDIVSITIYPWHSPVGTRENDSISNLQIEIFASFRDSSTIDNQGLENGQSIMHGLLETFSIGFSSDETTPKTFSVDLATEYDCPISESSMRKSIQYQSVHDNTWVLIPRDPGVEFGKVAFVESTCKVTECLKNQFKEEGKCEQCPDGKYAPVGSTSKLDCISCPSGTRLFNPFGSCSLTQELELIAESKRWRIWTPSFLTEQGWVWDVTKLEFYSNVNCDKGSKIKVSKGKLSDSANFGSGWGPENALKKNGTWRGLQDSDGIIWIGVDFKRNENVRCIKLTQTDHVIANEIRVQGYDEKEERWMTQHIAKNLQGGENKIKI
;
A
#
# COMPACT_ATOMS: atom_id res chain seq x y z
N PHE A 1 -7.06 11.91 -8.24
CA PHE A 1 -5.84 11.08 -8.26
C PHE A 1 -5.27 10.82 -9.64
N VAL A 2 -6.05 10.98 -10.70
CA VAL A 2 -5.54 10.90 -12.08
C VAL A 2 -5.17 12.29 -12.61
N ARG A 3 -4.05 12.40 -13.33
CA ARG A 3 -3.61 13.64 -14.00
C ARG A 3 -3.57 13.44 -15.51
N PRO A 4 -3.98 14.42 -16.34
CA PRO A 4 -3.76 14.34 -17.78
C PRO A 4 -2.28 14.11 -18.10
N GLY A 5 -1.99 13.26 -19.09
CA GLY A 5 -0.64 12.92 -19.53
C GLY A 5 0.10 11.88 -18.68
N THR A 6 -0.55 11.26 -17.69
CA THR A 6 0.06 10.23 -16.84
C THR A 6 -0.52 8.85 -17.15
N CYS A 7 0.27 7.79 -16.99
CA CYS A 7 -0.23 6.42 -17.14
C CYS A 7 -0.10 5.62 -15.85
N TYR A 8 -0.95 4.60 -15.75
CA TYR A 8 -1.15 3.83 -14.55
C TYR A 8 -1.15 2.35 -14.91
N VAL A 9 -0.40 1.55 -14.17
CA VAL A 9 -0.52 0.10 -14.22
C VAL A 9 -1.76 -0.27 -13.44
N VAL A 10 -2.63 -1.06 -14.04
CA VAL A 10 -3.73 -1.69 -13.32
C VAL A 10 -3.31 -3.10 -12.99
N THR A 11 -2.87 -3.28 -11.75
CA THR A 11 -2.57 -4.61 -11.23
C THR A 11 -3.86 -5.44 -11.27
N PRO A 12 -3.83 -6.63 -11.86
CA PRO A 12 -4.97 -7.54 -11.84
C PRO A 12 -5.42 -7.80 -10.39
N SER A 13 -6.70 -8.10 -10.19
CA SER A 13 -7.18 -8.51 -8.87
C SER A 13 -6.40 -9.73 -8.37
N LEU A 14 -6.35 -9.95 -7.04
CA LEU A 14 -5.68 -11.11 -6.43
C LEU A 14 -6.04 -12.43 -7.11
N LYS A 15 -7.32 -12.60 -7.44
CA LYS A 15 -7.85 -13.79 -8.10
C LYS A 15 -7.35 -13.95 -9.54
N LEU A 16 -7.07 -12.84 -10.22
CA LEU A 16 -6.49 -12.86 -11.56
C LEU A 16 -4.98 -13.09 -11.51
N MET A 17 -4.28 -12.60 -10.49
CA MET A 17 -2.85 -12.84 -10.26
C MET A 17 -2.48 -14.31 -10.04
N GLU A 18 -3.45 -15.18 -9.76
CA GLU A 18 -3.24 -16.64 -9.74
C GLU A 18 -2.95 -17.23 -11.14
N PHE A 19 -3.24 -16.52 -12.22
CA PHE A 19 -2.99 -16.99 -13.59
C PHE A 19 -1.65 -16.45 -14.10
N LYS A 20 -0.78 -17.33 -14.60
CA LYS A 20 0.53 -16.93 -15.15
C LYS A 20 0.44 -15.76 -16.17
N VAL A 21 -0.58 -15.79 -17.02
CA VAL A 21 -0.84 -14.78 -18.05
C VAL A 21 -1.09 -13.37 -17.48
N SER A 22 -1.61 -13.23 -16.26
CA SER A 22 -1.86 -11.91 -15.67
C SER A 22 -0.59 -11.20 -15.22
N ASN A 23 0.48 -11.96 -14.95
CA ASN A 23 1.80 -11.39 -14.69
C ASN A 23 2.49 -11.01 -16.01
N ASP A 24 2.21 -11.76 -17.07
CA ASP A 24 2.78 -11.54 -18.41
C ASP A 24 2.07 -10.41 -19.18
N ILE A 25 0.83 -10.07 -18.84
CA ILE A 25 0.05 -9.04 -19.54
C ILE A 25 -0.54 -8.08 -18.52
N GLN A 26 0.13 -6.93 -18.34
CA GLN A 26 -0.36 -5.86 -17.48
C GLN A 26 -0.98 -4.74 -18.31
N PRO A 27 -2.28 -4.42 -18.12
CA PRO A 27 -2.89 -3.28 -18.74
C PRO A 27 -2.31 -1.99 -18.14
N VAL A 28 -1.94 -1.08 -19.03
CA VAL A 28 -1.57 0.28 -18.68
C VAL A 28 -2.60 1.24 -19.24
N ILE A 29 -3.13 2.06 -18.35
CA ILE A 29 -4.17 3.04 -18.63
C ILE A 29 -3.52 4.40 -18.59
N CYS A 30 -3.41 5.06 -19.73
CA CYS A 30 -2.95 6.43 -19.86
C CYS A 30 -4.16 7.37 -19.83
N VAL A 31 -4.04 8.47 -19.09
CA VAL A 31 -5.09 9.49 -18.99
C VAL A 31 -4.80 10.58 -20.00
N ASP A 32 -5.47 10.52 -21.14
CA ASP A 32 -5.20 11.42 -22.28
C ASP A 32 -5.71 12.84 -21.98
N SER A 33 -6.91 12.96 -21.40
CA SER A 33 -7.49 14.25 -21.02
C SER A 33 -8.54 14.13 -19.91
N ILE A 34 -8.70 15.20 -19.12
CA ILE A 34 -9.75 15.33 -18.10
C ILE A 34 -10.51 16.64 -18.38
N LYS A 35 -11.84 16.53 -18.48
CA LYS A 35 -12.78 17.66 -18.42
C LYS A 35 -13.61 17.52 -17.16
N GLU A 36 -13.31 18.35 -16.16
CA GLU A 36 -13.93 18.28 -14.85
C GLU A 36 -15.47 18.39 -14.95
N GLY A 37 -16.19 17.49 -14.27
CA GLY A 37 -17.66 17.42 -14.32
C GLY A 37 -18.24 16.82 -15.62
N GLU A 38 -17.42 16.53 -16.63
CA GLU A 38 -17.88 16.02 -17.93
C GLU A 38 -17.37 14.61 -18.24
N ASN A 39 -16.08 14.45 -18.56
CA ASN A 39 -15.50 13.18 -19.00
C ASN A 39 -14.00 13.08 -18.77
N ILE A 40 -13.52 11.85 -18.79
CA ILE A 40 -12.11 11.48 -18.77
C ILE A 40 -11.88 10.60 -20.00
N THR A 41 -10.90 10.95 -20.83
CA THR A 41 -10.46 10.11 -21.94
C THR A 41 -9.25 9.32 -21.50
N VAL A 42 -9.29 8.00 -21.70
CA VAL A 42 -8.17 7.11 -21.39
C VAL A 42 -7.83 6.23 -22.59
N SER A 43 -6.55 5.94 -22.75
CA SER A 43 -6.03 4.94 -23.66
C SER A 43 -5.55 3.73 -22.86
N VAL A 44 -5.88 2.53 -23.34
CA VAL A 44 -5.48 1.27 -22.69
C VAL A 44 -4.55 0.53 -23.63
N SER A 45 -3.35 0.26 -23.16
CA SER A 45 -2.37 -0.58 -23.85
C SER A 45 -2.04 -1.80 -22.99
N PHE A 46 -1.80 -2.93 -23.64
CA PHE A 46 -1.28 -4.13 -22.98
C PHE A 46 0.18 -4.25 -23.36
N PHE A 47 1.07 -4.28 -22.37
CA PHE A 47 2.50 -4.43 -22.67
C PHE A 47 2.86 -5.90 -22.85
N GLU A 48 3.61 -6.18 -23.91
CA GLU A 48 4.34 -7.44 -24.04
C GLU A 48 5.62 -7.33 -23.20
N PRO A 49 5.91 -8.30 -22.30
CA PRO A 49 7.08 -8.24 -21.41
C PRO A 49 8.41 -8.05 -22.14
N GLU A 50 8.47 -8.51 -23.39
CA GLU A 50 9.66 -8.45 -24.25
C GLU A 50 9.91 -7.06 -24.84
N THR A 51 8.92 -6.16 -24.80
CA THR A 51 9.02 -4.78 -25.33
C THR A 51 8.35 -3.77 -24.39
N PRO A 52 8.86 -3.61 -23.16
CA PRO A 52 8.29 -2.63 -22.25
C PRO A 52 8.46 -1.21 -22.84
N PRO A 53 7.50 -0.31 -22.60
CA PRO A 53 7.59 1.08 -23.01
C PRO A 53 8.82 1.72 -22.35
N THR A 54 9.38 2.71 -23.04
CA THR A 54 10.54 3.44 -22.53
C THR A 54 10.16 4.14 -21.23
N HIS A 55 10.91 3.86 -20.16
CA HIS A 55 10.68 4.46 -18.85
C HIS A 55 10.74 5.98 -18.94
N GLN A 56 9.71 6.68 -18.45
CA GLN A 56 9.70 8.15 -18.40
C GLN A 56 10.64 8.72 -17.34
N VAL A 57 11.03 7.88 -16.37
CA VAL A 57 11.91 8.26 -15.27
C VAL A 57 13.04 7.24 -15.13
N LYS A 58 14.24 7.72 -14.80
CA LYS A 58 15.41 6.90 -14.52
C LYS A 58 15.41 6.50 -13.04
N ILE A 59 15.43 5.19 -12.76
CA ILE A 59 15.74 4.66 -11.43
C ILE A 59 17.24 4.86 -11.20
N GLY A 60 17.61 5.49 -10.09
CA GLY A 60 19.00 5.68 -9.72
C GLY A 60 19.58 4.41 -9.13
N GLU A 61 19.00 3.96 -8.02
CA GLU A 61 19.49 2.82 -7.24
C GLU A 61 18.35 1.86 -6.90
N GLN A 62 18.60 0.57 -7.08
CA GLN A 62 17.73 -0.52 -6.63
C GLN A 62 18.54 -1.42 -5.69
N VAL A 63 18.06 -1.58 -4.47
CA VAL A 63 18.71 -2.37 -3.42
C VAL A 63 17.86 -3.57 -3.09
N GLU A 64 18.45 -4.75 -3.24
CA GLU A 64 17.82 -6.04 -2.95
C GLU A 64 18.15 -6.47 -1.53
N LEU A 65 17.11 -6.77 -0.75
CA LEU A 65 17.18 -7.17 0.65
C LEU A 65 16.34 -8.45 0.85
N GLU A 66 16.76 -9.28 1.79
CA GLU A 66 16.07 -10.52 2.16
C GLU A 66 15.56 -10.42 3.60
N CYS A 67 14.43 -11.06 3.87
CA CYS A 67 13.87 -11.14 5.22
C CYS A 67 14.44 -12.32 6.02
N PHE A 68 14.71 -12.10 7.31
CA PHE A 68 15.30 -13.10 8.20
C PHE A 68 14.56 -13.17 9.54
N GLU A 69 14.71 -14.25 10.32
CA GLU A 69 14.13 -14.33 11.68
C GLU A 69 14.80 -13.36 12.67
N SER A 70 16.11 -13.17 12.49
CA SER A 70 16.94 -12.26 13.29
C SER A 70 17.67 -11.28 12.35
N PRO A 71 16.95 -10.31 11.76
CA PRO A 71 17.55 -9.41 10.80
C PRO A 71 18.53 -8.45 11.49
N VAL A 72 19.65 -8.19 10.83
CA VAL A 72 20.56 -7.10 11.19
C VAL A 72 20.07 -5.84 10.47
N PRO A 73 19.98 -4.69 11.14
CA PRO A 73 19.69 -3.42 10.48
C PRO A 73 20.66 -3.13 9.34
N VAL A 74 20.13 -2.86 8.16
CA VAL A 74 20.89 -2.45 6.97
C VAL A 74 20.71 -0.95 6.79
N ILE A 75 21.82 -0.22 6.71
CA ILE A 75 21.83 1.21 6.42
C ILE A 75 22.15 1.37 4.94
N THR A 76 21.17 1.88 4.20
CA THR A 76 21.24 2.05 2.75
C THR A 76 21.33 3.53 2.39
N PRO A 77 22.39 3.99 1.70
CA PRO A 77 22.40 5.33 1.11
C PRO A 77 21.34 5.41 0.00
N VAL A 78 20.62 6.52 -0.10
CA VAL A 78 19.64 6.78 -1.17
C VAL A 78 19.86 8.17 -1.74
N ASP A 79 20.07 8.24 -3.07
CA ASP A 79 20.27 9.51 -3.78
C ASP A 79 18.92 10.20 -4.03
N LEU A 80 18.69 11.28 -3.28
CA LEU A 80 17.43 12.04 -3.33
C LEU A 80 17.25 12.83 -4.63
N SER A 81 18.28 12.95 -5.45
CA SER A 81 18.16 13.54 -6.80
C SER A 81 17.59 12.56 -7.83
N THR A 82 17.39 11.30 -7.45
CA THR A 82 16.82 10.23 -8.28
C THR A 82 15.74 9.46 -7.52
N TYR A 83 15.10 8.52 -8.20
CA TYR A 83 14.22 7.55 -7.52
C TYR A 83 15.06 6.39 -7.02
N SER A 84 14.91 6.05 -5.73
CA SER A 84 15.54 4.90 -5.09
C SER A 84 14.49 3.86 -4.72
N ILE A 85 14.85 2.58 -4.87
CA ILE A 85 13.93 1.47 -4.66
C ILE A 85 14.60 0.44 -3.76
N LEU A 86 13.94 0.13 -2.65
CA LEU A 86 14.35 -0.98 -1.77
C LEU A 86 13.38 -2.13 -2.01
N HIS A 87 13.90 -3.29 -2.40
CA HIS A 87 13.11 -4.49 -2.61
C HIS A 87 13.43 -5.50 -1.51
N PHE A 88 12.44 -5.79 -0.68
CA PHE A 88 12.50 -6.81 0.35
C PHE A 88 11.82 -8.08 -0.17
N SER A 89 12.63 -9.09 -0.43
CA SER A 89 12.16 -10.39 -0.89
C SER A 89 11.83 -11.32 0.27
N GLY A 90 10.84 -12.19 0.06
CA GLY A 90 10.42 -13.17 1.06
C GLY A 90 9.72 -12.55 2.28
N THR A 91 9.05 -11.42 2.09
CA THR A 91 8.21 -10.80 3.12
C THR A 91 7.00 -11.68 3.40
N GLY A 92 6.16 -11.95 2.40
CA GLY A 92 4.92 -12.71 2.60
C GLY A 92 3.96 -12.06 3.59
N SER A 93 2.90 -12.80 3.92
CA SER A 93 1.91 -12.36 4.90
C SER A 93 2.44 -12.25 6.34
N ASN A 94 3.66 -12.73 6.62
CA ASN A 94 4.23 -12.79 7.97
C ASN A 94 5.53 -11.97 8.11
N GLY A 95 6.00 -11.36 7.02
CA GLY A 95 7.19 -10.52 7.01
C GLY A 95 6.85 -9.10 7.39
N VAL A 96 7.58 -8.55 8.34
CA VAL A 96 7.47 -7.18 8.79
C VAL A 96 8.71 -6.42 8.37
N VAL A 97 8.56 -5.51 7.42
CA VAL A 97 9.57 -4.54 7.03
C VAL A 97 9.49 -3.36 8.00
N THR A 98 10.57 -3.08 8.71
CA THR A 98 10.71 -1.84 9.48
C THR A 98 11.63 -0.91 8.73
N LEU A 99 11.19 0.33 8.51
CA LEU A 99 11.96 1.37 7.84
C LEU A 99 12.06 2.59 8.74
N SER A 100 13.24 3.20 8.81
CA SER A 100 13.48 4.47 9.48
C SER A 100 14.46 5.30 8.67
N PHE A 101 14.22 6.61 8.61
CA PHE A 101 15.16 7.52 7.97
C PHE A 101 16.27 7.93 8.96
N ARG A 102 17.48 8.04 8.43
CA ARG A 102 18.67 8.65 9.04
C ARG A 102 19.06 9.80 8.11
N CYS A 103 18.53 10.99 8.36
CA CYS A 103 18.89 12.12 7.53
C CYS A 103 20.27 12.67 7.99
N PRO A 104 21.27 12.82 7.10
CA PRO A 104 22.49 13.57 7.42
C PRO A 104 22.19 15.05 7.75
N ASP A 105 23.15 15.78 8.32
CA ASP A 105 22.97 17.19 8.76
C ASP A 105 22.79 18.22 7.61
N ILE A 106 22.37 17.80 6.41
CA ILE A 106 22.41 18.60 5.17
C ILE A 106 21.04 18.75 4.52
N PHE A 107 19.95 18.39 5.20
CA PHE A 107 18.61 18.54 4.64
C PHE A 107 18.18 20.00 4.77
N SER A 108 17.69 20.54 3.65
CA SER A 108 16.70 21.61 3.60
C SER A 108 15.47 21.24 4.45
N ASN A 109 14.60 22.19 4.78
CA ASN A 109 13.30 21.93 5.46
C ASN A 109 12.33 21.03 4.65
N GLU A 110 12.82 20.27 3.68
CA GLU A 110 12.05 19.42 2.79
C GLU A 110 11.67 18.10 3.45
N THR A 111 10.62 17.49 2.92
CA THR A 111 10.06 16.24 3.42
C THR A 111 10.52 15.10 2.55
N SER A 112 11.28 14.16 3.14
CA SER A 112 11.59 12.90 2.49
C SER A 112 10.48 11.89 2.79
N THR A 113 9.91 11.29 1.75
CA THR A 113 8.83 10.31 1.89
C THR A 113 9.27 8.95 1.36
N ALA A 114 8.84 7.87 2.01
CA ALA A 114 8.91 6.51 1.48
C ALA A 114 7.51 5.93 1.35
N PHE A 115 7.25 5.20 0.27
CA PHE A 115 5.96 4.58 -0.04
C PHE A 115 6.11 3.05 -0.14
N PHE A 116 5.24 2.31 0.53
CA PHE A 116 5.26 0.84 0.59
C PHE A 116 4.27 0.24 -0.41
N TYR A 117 4.74 -0.79 -1.10
CA TYR A 117 4.01 -1.55 -2.09
C TYR A 117 4.25 -3.04 -1.90
N ASP A 118 3.22 -3.85 -2.09
CA ASP A 118 3.31 -5.31 -1.97
C ASP A 118 3.65 -6.02 -3.28
N THR A 119 2.98 -5.56 -4.31
CA THR A 119 3.31 -5.90 -5.68
C THR A 119 3.90 -4.67 -6.29
N TYR A 120 4.65 -4.86 -7.36
CA TYR A 120 5.38 -3.76 -7.95
C TYR A 120 4.64 -3.20 -9.16
N PRO A 121 3.73 -2.22 -9.01
CA PRO A 121 3.35 -1.42 -10.15
C PRO A 121 4.43 -0.35 -10.27
N PHE A 122 5.41 -0.57 -11.14
CA PHE A 122 6.36 0.47 -11.52
C PHE A 122 5.68 1.73 -12.10
N SER A 123 4.36 1.82 -12.16
CA SER A 123 3.64 2.98 -12.70
C SER A 123 4.09 4.32 -12.16
N THR A 124 4.35 4.41 -10.86
CA THR A 124 4.85 5.64 -10.21
C THR A 124 6.22 6.06 -10.72
N VAL A 125 7.02 5.08 -11.16
CA VAL A 125 8.36 5.30 -11.67
C VAL A 125 8.34 5.43 -13.20
N PHE A 126 7.80 4.47 -13.92
CA PHE A 126 7.92 4.39 -15.37
C PHE A 126 6.91 5.22 -16.14
N TYR A 127 5.78 5.57 -15.55
CA TYR A 127 4.67 6.23 -16.24
C TYR A 127 4.30 7.61 -15.67
N GLY A 128 5.15 8.14 -14.79
CA GLY A 128 5.01 9.49 -14.24
C GLY A 128 3.76 9.67 -13.37
N SER A 129 3.14 8.58 -12.90
CA SER A 129 2.04 8.70 -11.95
C SER A 129 2.55 9.22 -10.59
N PRO A 130 1.70 9.85 -9.75
CA PRO A 130 2.11 10.33 -8.43
C PRO A 130 2.75 9.23 -7.59
N SER A 131 3.85 9.52 -6.87
CA SER A 131 4.66 8.54 -6.13
C SER A 131 3.93 7.75 -5.05
N ALA A 132 2.71 8.13 -4.68
CA ALA A 132 1.85 7.43 -3.71
C ALA A 132 0.81 6.51 -4.39
N TYR A 133 0.72 6.49 -5.72
CA TYR A 133 -0.32 5.74 -6.43
C TYR A 133 -0.13 4.24 -6.24
N GLY A 134 -1.10 3.58 -5.61
CA GLY A 134 -1.06 2.15 -5.31
C GLY A 134 -0.27 1.80 -4.05
N SER A 135 0.26 2.79 -3.31
CA SER A 135 0.95 2.54 -2.05
C SER A 135 -0.04 2.17 -0.97
N TYR A 136 0.31 1.18 -0.15
CA TYR A 136 -0.51 0.76 1.00
C TYR A 136 -0.21 1.61 2.24
N GLN A 137 1.03 2.07 2.38
CA GLN A 137 1.48 2.86 3.51
C GLN A 137 2.58 3.83 3.08
N SER A 138 2.79 4.89 3.86
CA SER A 138 3.91 5.80 3.67
C SER A 138 4.44 6.32 5.00
N ILE A 139 5.70 6.73 4.99
CA ILE A 139 6.35 7.48 6.07
C ILE A 139 6.98 8.71 5.45
N SER A 140 6.71 9.88 6.02
CA SER A 140 7.38 11.13 5.67
C SER A 140 8.16 11.64 6.85
N VAL A 141 9.38 12.12 6.62
CA VAL A 141 10.25 12.75 7.62
C VAL A 141 10.66 14.13 7.15
N THR A 142 10.66 15.08 8.08
CA THR A 142 11.31 16.39 7.89
C THR A 142 12.75 16.36 8.38
N ALA A 143 13.58 17.31 7.96
CA ALA A 143 14.93 17.51 8.51
C ALA A 143 14.92 17.57 10.05
N GLU A 144 13.94 18.27 10.61
CA GLU A 144 13.76 18.41 12.05
C GLU A 144 13.36 17.11 12.76
N GLU A 145 12.69 16.18 12.10
CA GLU A 145 12.33 14.87 12.68
C GLU A 145 13.50 13.89 12.65
N CYS A 146 14.52 14.21 11.87
CA CYS A 146 15.66 13.34 11.58
C CYS A 146 16.99 13.82 12.16
N CYS A 147 17.11 15.12 12.45
CA CYS A 147 18.38 15.75 12.81
C CYS A 147 18.99 15.11 14.06
N SER A 148 20.32 15.13 14.15
CA SER A 148 21.01 14.59 15.31
C SER A 148 20.97 15.61 16.46
N PRO A 149 20.80 15.18 17.72
CA PRO A 149 20.85 16.10 18.85
C PRO A 149 22.12 16.94 18.86
N GLY A 150 21.96 18.26 18.89
CA GLY A 150 23.06 19.22 18.86
C GLY A 150 23.65 19.52 17.48
N SER A 151 23.09 18.98 16.40
CA SER A 151 23.45 19.41 15.04
C SER A 151 22.65 20.64 14.59
N THR A 152 23.09 21.30 13.53
CA THR A 152 22.39 22.42 12.91
C THR A 152 21.65 21.96 11.65
N ILE A 153 20.52 22.61 11.37
CA ILE A 153 19.70 22.40 10.18
C ILE A 153 19.78 23.66 9.32
N LYS A 154 19.84 23.51 7.99
CA LYS A 154 19.79 24.64 7.07
C LYS A 154 18.35 25.14 6.91
N ALA A 155 18.14 26.42 7.21
CA ALA A 155 16.90 27.10 6.91
C ALA A 155 16.87 27.52 5.44
N VAL A 156 15.78 27.21 4.76
CA VAL A 156 15.50 27.70 3.40
C VAL A 156 14.78 29.06 3.41
N GLY A 157 14.37 29.53 4.59
CA GLY A 157 13.60 30.75 4.79
C GLY A 157 12.73 30.70 6.04
N GLY A 158 12.04 31.79 6.33
CA GLY A 158 11.03 31.89 7.37
C GLY A 158 9.71 31.27 6.92
N LYS A 159 9.08 30.50 7.81
CA LYS A 159 7.77 29.85 7.61
C LYS A 159 6.71 30.42 8.55
N VAL A 160 7.11 30.87 9.74
CA VAL A 160 6.22 31.48 10.73
C VAL A 160 6.77 32.83 11.14
N VAL A 161 5.88 33.83 11.20
CA VAL A 161 6.17 35.11 11.85
C VAL A 161 5.25 35.22 13.05
N LYS A 162 5.82 35.31 14.25
CA LYS A 162 5.10 35.46 15.52
C LYS A 162 5.37 36.83 16.09
N VAL A 163 4.32 37.49 16.55
CA VAL A 163 4.36 38.79 17.22
C VAL A 163 3.81 38.61 18.63
N THR A 164 4.67 38.80 19.62
CA THR A 164 4.33 38.69 21.04
C THR A 164 4.29 40.08 21.66
N SER A 165 3.32 40.35 22.56
CA SER A 165 3.31 41.60 23.35
C SER A 165 3.57 41.33 24.81
N SER A 166 4.38 42.19 25.44
CA SER A 166 4.52 42.21 26.90
C SER A 166 3.37 42.95 27.61
N SER A 167 2.52 43.67 26.86
CA SER A 167 1.37 44.42 27.39
C SER A 167 0.16 43.52 27.64
N ASP A 168 -0.83 44.03 28.39
CA ASP A 168 -2.07 43.30 28.75
C ASP A 168 -2.91 42.86 27.54
N PHE A 169 -2.66 43.43 26.37
CA PHE A 169 -3.37 43.14 25.13
C PHE A 169 -2.37 43.15 23.98
N LEU A 170 -2.72 42.48 22.88
CA LEU A 170 -2.07 42.60 21.59
C LEU A 170 -3.17 42.76 20.55
N HIS A 171 -3.23 43.93 19.90
CA HIS A 171 -4.13 44.21 18.78
C HIS A 171 -3.30 44.68 17.59
N LEU A 172 -3.27 43.89 16.53
CA LEU A 172 -2.69 44.30 15.25
C LEU A 172 -3.81 44.46 14.22
N ASN A 173 -3.60 45.41 13.31
CA ASN A 173 -4.56 45.65 12.23
C ASN A 173 -4.26 44.79 11.01
N GLU A 174 -2.98 44.68 10.65
CA GLU A 174 -2.49 43.94 9.50
C GLU A 174 -0.99 43.65 9.72
N MET A 175 -0.55 42.48 9.26
CA MET A 175 0.84 42.06 9.18
C MET A 175 1.16 41.69 7.74
N GLN A 176 2.01 42.50 7.11
CA GLN A 176 2.49 42.20 5.77
C GLN A 176 3.91 41.62 5.85
N ILE A 177 4.11 40.48 5.20
CA ILE A 177 5.39 39.75 5.19
C ILE A 177 5.87 39.72 3.75
N HIS A 178 7.00 40.35 3.47
CA HIS A 178 7.49 40.52 2.11
C HIS A 178 8.70 39.64 1.81
N ASP A 179 8.63 38.96 0.67
CA ASP A 179 9.75 38.21 0.10
C ASP A 179 10.78 39.14 -0.59
N ALA A 180 11.89 38.57 -1.07
CA ALA A 180 12.93 39.29 -1.81
C ALA A 180 12.46 39.98 -3.11
N LEU A 181 11.29 39.62 -3.63
CA LEU A 181 10.67 40.25 -4.81
C LEU A 181 9.71 41.40 -4.42
N GLY A 182 9.46 41.58 -3.12
CA GLY A 182 8.53 42.58 -2.59
C GLY A 182 7.06 42.13 -2.61
N ASN A 183 6.77 40.84 -2.78
CA ASN A 183 5.40 40.32 -2.70
C ASN A 183 5.00 40.15 -1.23
N ASN A 184 3.78 40.55 -0.86
CA ASN A 184 3.22 40.23 0.46
C ASN A 184 2.77 38.77 0.51
N VAL A 185 3.66 37.87 0.91
CA VAL A 185 3.41 36.42 0.99
C VAL A 185 2.49 36.02 2.15
N ALA A 186 2.19 36.94 3.08
CA ALA A 186 1.21 36.69 4.13
C ALA A 186 -0.18 36.40 3.54
N LEU A 187 -0.49 36.96 2.36
CA LEU A 187 -1.79 36.79 1.68
C LEU A 187 -2.09 35.35 1.28
N ASP A 188 -1.04 34.56 0.99
CA ASP A 188 -1.17 33.14 0.69
C ASP A 188 -1.09 32.29 1.96
N GLY A 189 -0.65 32.86 3.09
CA GLY A 189 -0.56 32.19 4.37
C GLY A 189 -1.86 32.21 5.17
N ARG A 190 -1.77 31.80 6.43
CA ARG A 190 -2.87 31.89 7.41
C ARG A 190 -2.37 32.46 8.71
N CYS A 191 -3.14 33.36 9.30
CA CYS A 191 -2.82 33.96 10.57
C CYS A 191 -3.74 33.48 11.69
N PHE A 192 -3.18 33.42 12.88
CA PHE A 192 -3.77 32.78 14.04
C PHE A 192 -3.51 33.62 15.30
N SER A 193 -4.34 33.39 16.31
CA SER A 193 -4.18 33.97 17.63
C SER A 193 -4.12 32.88 18.68
N ARG A 194 -3.23 33.07 19.66
CA ARG A 194 -3.07 32.20 20.82
C ARG A 194 -4.35 32.13 21.68
N SER A 195 -5.12 33.20 21.77
CA SER A 195 -6.35 33.23 22.59
C SER A 195 -7.52 33.95 21.93
N SER A 196 -8.73 33.60 22.34
CA SER A 196 -9.97 34.13 21.80
C SER A 196 -10.23 35.59 22.18
N GLY A 197 -10.41 36.40 21.13
CA GLY A 197 -10.96 37.74 21.17
C GLY A 197 -12.43 37.81 20.77
N TRP A 198 -13.01 39.01 20.79
CA TRP A 198 -14.32 39.27 20.24
C TRP A 198 -14.16 39.54 18.73
N ASP A 199 -14.67 38.64 17.89
CA ASP A 199 -14.66 38.62 16.40
C ASP A 199 -13.63 37.63 15.80
N TYR A 200 -14.12 36.71 14.95
CA TYR A 200 -13.44 35.46 14.57
C TYR A 200 -13.37 35.28 13.04
N ARG A 201 -12.67 36.17 12.35
CA ARG A 201 -12.46 36.03 10.91
C ARG A 201 -11.03 35.60 10.65
N ARG A 202 -10.85 34.35 10.25
CA ARG A 202 -9.59 33.59 10.17
C ARG A 202 -8.41 34.22 9.42
N ASP A 203 -8.58 35.35 8.74
CA ASP A 203 -7.57 35.92 7.84
C ASP A 203 -7.43 37.45 7.97
N CYS A 204 -7.91 38.07 9.06
CA CYS A 204 -7.90 39.54 9.15
C CYS A 204 -6.51 40.16 9.29
N LEU A 205 -5.54 39.40 9.79
CA LEU A 205 -4.19 39.90 9.99
C LEU A 205 -3.38 39.89 8.68
N ASN A 206 -3.92 39.29 7.63
CA ASN A 206 -3.29 39.14 6.33
C ASN A 206 -4.30 39.31 5.17
N ASP A 207 -5.34 40.13 5.35
CA ASP A 207 -6.35 40.37 4.31
C ASP A 207 -6.03 41.57 3.41
N ASN A 208 -4.88 42.22 3.65
CA ASN A 208 -4.42 43.44 2.97
C ASN A 208 -5.33 44.65 3.20
N ILE A 209 -6.18 44.64 4.24
CA ILE A 209 -7.00 45.80 4.63
C ILE A 209 -6.24 46.62 5.66
N THR A 210 -5.50 47.61 5.18
CA THR A 210 -4.65 48.48 6.01
C THR A 210 -5.40 49.67 6.65
N ALA A 211 -6.74 49.67 6.60
CA ALA A 211 -7.55 50.80 7.10
C ALA A 211 -7.53 50.88 8.64
N GLN A 212 -7.89 52.04 9.19
CA GLN A 212 -8.07 52.19 10.63
C GLN A 212 -9.51 51.82 11.02
N TYR A 213 -9.74 51.58 12.31
CA TYR A 213 -11.05 51.38 12.92
C TYR A 213 -12.15 52.27 12.31
N MET A 214 -13.34 51.78 11.94
CA MET A 214 -13.96 50.46 12.16
C MET A 214 -13.88 49.51 10.95
N ASP A 215 -13.17 49.88 9.89
CA ASP A 215 -13.26 49.18 8.61
C ASP A 215 -12.45 47.87 8.58
N THR A 216 -11.68 47.62 9.63
CA THR A 216 -10.86 46.42 9.81
C THR A 216 -11.42 45.51 10.89
N CYS A 217 -11.15 44.24 10.70
CA CYS A 217 -11.47 43.22 11.67
C CYS A 217 -10.49 43.28 12.85
N ASN A 218 -11.02 43.25 14.07
CA ASN A 218 -10.21 43.40 15.27
C ASN A 218 -9.83 42.01 15.79
N TYR A 219 -8.55 41.64 15.73
CA TYR A 219 -8.03 40.55 16.54
C TYR A 219 -7.68 41.05 17.94
N HIS A 220 -8.20 40.34 18.94
CA HIS A 220 -8.04 40.67 20.34
C HIS A 220 -7.43 39.49 21.08
N VAL A 221 -6.13 39.56 21.42
CA VAL A 221 -5.55 38.60 22.36
C VAL A 221 -5.90 39.04 23.79
N SER A 222 -6.65 38.20 24.51
CA SER A 222 -7.17 38.53 25.84
C SER A 222 -6.08 38.58 26.91
N TRP A 223 -6.19 39.53 27.83
CA TRP A 223 -5.32 39.68 29.02
C TRP A 223 -5.20 38.43 29.91
N ARG A 224 -6.08 37.44 29.72
CA ARG A 224 -6.07 36.19 30.48
C ARG A 224 -5.05 35.17 29.98
N ASP A 225 -4.51 35.36 28.77
CA ASP A 225 -3.44 34.51 28.26
C ASP A 225 -2.07 35.03 28.71
N PRO A 226 -1.18 34.18 29.26
CA PRO A 226 0.15 34.60 29.66
C PRO A 226 1.15 34.75 28.50
N GLU A 227 0.92 34.14 27.34
CA GLU A 227 1.89 34.13 26.22
C GLU A 227 1.56 35.13 25.10
N ARG A 228 0.34 35.66 25.04
CA ARG A 228 -0.12 36.83 24.24
C ARG A 228 0.61 37.05 22.91
N TYR A 229 0.33 36.19 21.93
CA TYR A 229 0.89 36.36 20.59
C TYR A 229 -0.13 36.11 19.48
N GLU A 230 0.16 36.74 18.35
CA GLU A 230 -0.42 36.48 17.04
C GLU A 230 0.66 35.93 16.14
N PHE A 231 0.32 35.10 15.17
CA PHE A 231 1.31 34.55 14.25
C PHE A 231 0.71 34.22 12.90
N CYS A 232 1.52 34.30 11.86
CA CYS A 232 1.16 33.90 10.51
C CYS A 232 2.04 32.73 10.07
N VAL A 233 1.41 31.66 9.59
CA VAL A 233 2.06 30.50 8.97
C VAL A 233 1.93 30.65 7.46
N LEU A 234 3.06 30.80 6.78
CA LEU A 234 3.13 30.97 5.34
C LEU A 234 2.87 29.62 4.63
N ASP A 235 2.40 29.65 3.38
CA ASP A 235 2.12 28.44 2.59
C ASP A 235 3.39 27.64 2.24
N MET A 236 4.52 28.34 2.09
CA MET A 236 5.87 27.78 1.97
C MET A 236 6.88 28.62 2.74
N ALA A 237 8.07 28.08 3.01
CA ALA A 237 9.15 28.87 3.60
C ALA A 237 9.70 29.84 2.55
N VAL A 238 9.94 31.09 2.93
CA VAL A 238 10.40 32.15 2.01
C VAL A 238 11.57 32.94 2.62
N ASP A 239 12.38 33.53 1.75
CA ASP A 239 13.38 34.52 2.16
C ASP A 239 12.69 35.85 2.51
N ILE A 240 12.34 36.02 3.80
CA ILE A 240 11.65 37.21 4.30
C ILE A 240 12.66 38.34 4.42
N VAL A 241 12.49 39.37 3.60
CA VAL A 241 13.38 40.54 3.61
C VAL A 241 12.80 41.72 4.36
N SER A 242 11.47 41.77 4.53
CA SER A 242 10.85 42.78 5.39
C SER A 242 9.49 42.37 5.96
N ILE A 243 9.17 42.92 7.12
CA ILE A 243 7.86 42.78 7.77
C ILE A 243 7.31 44.18 8.03
N THR A 244 6.04 44.41 7.70
CA THR A 244 5.33 45.65 8.02
C THR A 244 4.20 45.39 9.00
N ILE A 245 4.22 46.07 10.14
CA ILE A 245 3.19 45.97 11.16
C ILE A 245 2.32 47.22 11.12
N TYR A 246 1.01 47.02 10.96
CA TYR A 246 0.00 48.06 11.04
C TYR A 246 -0.58 48.06 12.45
N PRO A 247 -0.33 49.11 13.25
CA PRO A 247 -0.84 49.18 14.60
C PRO A 247 -2.36 49.35 14.57
N TRP A 248 -3.07 48.66 15.47
CA TRP A 248 -4.47 48.96 15.70
C TRP A 248 -4.60 50.21 16.56
N HIS A 249 -5.38 51.20 16.10
CA HIS A 249 -5.58 52.45 16.81
C HIS A 249 -7.07 52.68 17.12
N SER A 250 -7.42 52.76 18.40
CA SER A 250 -8.78 53.06 18.84
C SER A 250 -9.01 54.56 18.91
N PRO A 251 -9.99 55.13 18.20
CA PRO A 251 -10.37 56.53 18.38
C PRO A 251 -11.12 56.77 19.70
N VAL A 252 -11.49 55.73 20.47
CA VAL A 252 -12.41 55.82 21.62
C VAL A 252 -11.71 55.62 22.97
N GLY A 253 -10.42 55.23 23.01
CA GLY A 253 -9.70 55.10 24.29
C GLY A 253 -8.20 54.89 24.16
N THR A 254 -7.42 55.62 24.98
CA THR A 254 -5.94 55.54 25.00
C THR A 254 -5.41 54.22 25.56
N ARG A 255 -6.21 53.51 26.37
CA ARG A 255 -5.79 52.28 27.07
C ARG A 255 -5.48 51.14 26.11
N GLU A 256 -6.12 51.12 24.94
CA GLU A 256 -5.92 50.06 23.96
C GLU A 256 -4.69 50.32 23.09
N ASN A 257 -4.23 51.58 22.98
CA ASN A 257 -3.03 51.94 22.22
C ASN A 257 -1.73 51.56 22.97
N ASP A 258 -1.76 51.40 24.30
CA ASP A 258 -0.60 50.96 25.09
C ASP A 258 -0.24 49.47 24.84
N SER A 259 -1.12 48.71 24.17
CA SER A 259 -1.01 47.28 23.88
C SER A 259 0.15 46.90 22.93
N ILE A 260 0.64 47.87 22.15
CA ILE A 260 1.64 47.69 21.09
C ILE A 260 2.96 48.43 21.37
N SER A 261 3.14 48.91 22.60
CA SER A 261 4.33 49.66 23.01
C SER A 261 5.60 48.83 23.07
N ASN A 262 5.49 47.51 23.29
CA ASN A 262 6.60 46.57 23.39
C ASN A 262 6.22 45.23 22.75
N LEU A 263 6.43 45.14 21.44
CA LEU A 263 6.25 43.94 20.65
C LEU A 263 7.59 43.25 20.42
N GLN A 264 7.58 41.93 20.49
CA GLN A 264 8.68 41.07 20.07
C GLN A 264 8.25 40.30 18.83
N ILE A 265 9.02 40.44 17.76
CA ILE A 265 8.82 39.70 16.51
C ILE A 265 9.83 38.56 16.50
N GLU A 266 9.35 37.37 16.19
CA GLU A 266 10.13 36.14 16.11
C GLU A 266 9.81 35.46 14.77
N ILE A 267 10.84 35.10 14.00
CA ILE A 267 10.68 34.42 12.72
C ILE A 267 11.22 33.01 12.85
N PHE A 268 10.41 32.00 12.52
CA PHE A 268 10.76 30.59 12.65
C PHE A 268 10.81 29.88 11.31
N ALA A 269 11.74 28.94 11.17
CA ALA A 269 11.94 28.11 9.98
C ALA A 269 10.83 27.08 9.75
N SER A 270 10.11 26.68 10.80
CA SER A 270 9.15 25.58 10.75
C SER A 270 7.99 25.77 11.72
N PHE A 271 6.88 25.12 11.37
CA PHE A 271 5.65 25.05 12.14
C PHE A 271 5.21 23.60 12.24
N ARG A 272 5.09 23.07 13.45
CA ARG A 272 4.57 21.71 13.68
C ARG A 272 3.21 21.74 14.36
N ASP A 273 2.39 20.82 13.86
CA ASP A 273 1.12 20.40 14.44
C ASP A 273 0.05 21.50 14.48
N SER A 274 -0.73 21.59 13.40
CA SER A 274 -1.94 22.41 13.35
C SER A 274 -3.13 21.79 14.08
N SER A 275 -3.00 20.59 14.67
CA SER A 275 -4.13 19.94 15.36
C SER A 275 -4.55 20.67 16.64
N THR A 276 -3.68 21.53 17.18
CA THR A 276 -4.01 22.44 18.27
C THR A 276 -4.82 23.64 17.80
N ILE A 277 -4.87 23.93 16.50
CA ILE A 277 -5.62 25.05 15.94
C ILE A 277 -7.03 24.57 15.58
N ASP A 278 -8.05 25.16 16.20
CA ASP A 278 -9.43 24.82 15.87
C ASP A 278 -9.89 25.42 14.53
N ASN A 279 -11.11 25.04 14.14
CA ASN A 279 -11.75 25.56 12.93
C ASN A 279 -12.04 27.08 13.01
N GLN A 280 -11.73 27.78 14.09
CA GLN A 280 -11.85 29.24 14.19
C GLN A 280 -10.48 29.92 14.12
N GLY A 281 -9.40 29.16 13.96
CA GLY A 281 -8.04 29.70 13.95
C GLY A 281 -7.50 29.98 15.35
N LEU A 282 -8.10 29.40 16.39
CA LEU A 282 -7.65 29.53 17.77
C LEU A 282 -6.76 28.37 18.16
N GLU A 283 -5.65 28.69 18.78
CA GLU A 283 -4.71 27.72 19.29
C GLU A 283 -5.14 27.22 20.68
N ASN A 284 -5.75 26.04 20.75
CA ASN A 284 -6.19 25.39 21.99
C ASN A 284 -5.07 24.60 22.71
N GLY A 285 -3.81 24.89 22.37
CA GLY A 285 -2.60 24.26 22.89
C GLY A 285 -1.37 25.14 22.59
N GLN A 286 -0.16 24.61 22.76
CA GLN A 286 1.06 25.26 22.28
C GLN A 286 1.52 24.63 20.98
N SER A 287 1.27 25.33 19.89
CA SER A 287 1.87 25.16 18.58
C SER A 287 3.37 25.25 18.74
N ILE A 288 4.02 24.30 18.08
CA ILE A 288 5.45 24.11 18.24
C ILE A 288 6.12 24.79 17.05
N MET A 289 6.75 25.92 17.31
CA MET A 289 7.54 26.68 16.35
C MET A 289 9.01 26.34 16.57
N HIS A 290 9.72 26.01 15.50
CA HIS A 290 11.10 25.56 15.56
C HIS A 290 12.00 26.38 14.64
N GLY A 291 13.28 26.44 15.01
CA GLY A 291 14.29 27.15 14.26
C GLY A 291 14.08 28.65 14.23
N LEU A 292 14.26 29.31 15.36
CA LEU A 292 14.26 30.77 15.43
C LEU A 292 15.39 31.31 14.53
N LEU A 293 15.01 32.04 13.49
CA LEU A 293 15.92 32.60 12.48
C LEU A 293 16.27 34.05 12.73
N GLU A 294 15.36 34.80 13.33
CA GLU A 294 15.56 36.22 13.64
C GLU A 294 14.60 36.61 14.78
N THR A 295 15.05 37.53 15.64
CA THR A 295 14.19 38.14 16.65
C THR A 295 14.56 39.61 16.88
N PHE A 296 13.55 40.47 16.89
CA PHE A 296 13.74 41.88 17.17
C PHE A 296 12.54 42.47 17.88
N SER A 297 12.77 43.55 18.63
CA SER A 297 11.72 44.26 19.36
C SER A 297 11.34 45.55 18.66
N ILE A 298 10.04 45.84 18.66
CA ILE A 298 9.48 47.07 18.12
C ILE A 298 8.50 47.65 19.14
N GLY A 299 8.24 48.94 19.05
CA GLY A 299 7.27 49.60 19.91
C GLY A 299 6.63 50.76 19.18
N PHE A 300 5.36 50.98 19.45
CA PHE A 300 4.61 52.14 18.96
C PHE A 300 4.36 53.09 20.13
N SER A 301 4.47 54.40 19.90
CA SER A 301 3.95 55.35 20.88
C SER A 301 2.42 55.32 20.86
N SER A 302 1.78 55.75 21.95
CA SER A 302 0.31 55.67 22.11
C SER A 302 -0.47 56.53 21.11
N ASP A 303 0.19 57.44 20.41
CA ASP A 303 -0.32 58.30 19.35
C ASP A 303 0.17 57.90 17.93
N GLU A 304 0.99 56.85 17.81
CA GLU A 304 1.57 56.43 16.54
C GLU A 304 0.60 55.55 15.75
N THR A 305 0.09 56.08 14.64
CA THR A 305 -0.86 55.37 13.78
C THR A 305 -0.26 54.86 12.48
N THR A 306 0.99 55.20 12.22
CA THR A 306 1.67 54.86 10.96
C THR A 306 2.25 53.46 11.03
N PRO A 307 2.15 52.65 9.96
CA PRO A 307 2.79 51.35 9.92
C PRO A 307 4.31 51.49 10.04
N LYS A 308 4.95 50.46 10.60
CA LYS A 308 6.41 50.35 10.63
C LYS A 308 6.86 49.16 9.81
N THR A 309 7.80 49.40 8.91
CA THR A 309 8.46 48.38 8.10
C THR A 309 9.86 48.14 8.63
N PHE A 310 10.23 46.87 8.74
CA PHE A 310 11.51 46.43 9.26
C PHE A 310 12.19 45.56 8.22
N SER A 311 13.46 45.84 7.94
CA SER A 311 14.31 44.93 7.17
C SER A 311 14.72 43.75 8.04
N VAL A 312 14.72 42.57 7.46
CA VAL A 312 15.02 41.31 8.11
C VAL A 312 16.21 40.66 7.40
N ASP A 313 17.13 40.10 8.17
CA ASP A 313 18.26 39.31 7.68
C ASP A 313 18.21 37.94 8.35
N LEU A 314 17.62 36.94 7.68
CA LEU A 314 17.34 35.65 8.31
C LEU A 314 18.62 34.84 8.51
N ALA A 315 18.78 34.23 9.69
CA ALA A 315 19.77 33.18 9.86
C ALA A 315 19.52 32.04 8.86
N THR A 316 20.59 31.53 8.26
CA THR A 316 20.52 30.43 7.27
C THR A 316 20.55 29.05 7.91
N GLU A 317 20.76 28.97 9.23
CA GLU A 317 20.88 27.73 9.99
C GLU A 317 20.26 27.89 11.38
N TYR A 318 19.75 26.81 11.95
CA TYR A 318 19.21 26.77 13.32
C TYR A 318 19.51 25.43 14.00
N ASP A 319 19.50 25.40 15.32
CA ASP A 319 19.77 24.19 16.10
C ASP A 319 18.65 23.15 15.94
N CYS A 320 19.03 21.89 15.80
CA CYS A 320 18.12 20.75 15.78
C CYS A 320 17.25 20.74 17.06
N PRO A 321 15.91 20.76 16.94
CA PRO A 321 15.02 20.84 18.11
C PRO A 321 14.98 19.54 18.94
N ILE A 322 15.59 18.47 18.46
CA ILE A 322 15.61 17.16 19.13
C ILE A 322 16.71 17.16 20.23
N SER A 323 16.31 17.17 21.50
CA SER A 323 17.21 17.27 22.66
C SER A 323 17.72 15.92 23.20
N GLU A 324 17.01 14.83 22.93
CA GLU A 324 17.41 13.46 23.27
C GLU A 324 17.44 12.62 22.01
N SER A 325 18.07 11.44 22.01
CA SER A 325 18.01 10.49 20.86
C SER A 325 16.61 9.90 20.65
N SER A 326 15.56 10.71 20.79
CA SER A 326 14.15 10.35 20.73
C SER A 326 13.87 9.63 19.42
N MET A 327 13.01 8.61 19.55
CA MET A 327 12.72 7.60 18.55
C MET A 327 12.75 8.16 17.14
N ARG A 328 13.72 7.72 16.35
CA ARG A 328 13.68 7.92 14.90
C ARG A 328 12.31 7.52 14.41
N LYS A 329 11.66 8.39 13.65
CA LYS A 329 10.40 8.07 13.02
C LYS A 329 10.60 6.79 12.21
N SER A 330 9.91 5.75 12.64
CA SER A 330 9.98 4.44 12.03
C SER A 330 8.58 3.96 11.73
N ILE A 331 8.48 3.15 10.70
CA ILE A 331 7.22 2.54 10.30
C ILE A 331 7.44 1.05 10.11
N GLN A 332 6.45 0.28 10.53
CA GLN A 332 6.38 -1.15 10.27
C GLN A 332 5.30 -1.41 9.23
N TYR A 333 5.68 -2.17 8.22
CA TYR A 333 4.81 -2.58 7.15
C TYR A 333 4.84 -4.09 7.02
N GLN A 334 3.66 -4.70 6.96
CA GLN A 334 3.48 -6.12 6.75
C GLN A 334 2.86 -6.32 5.37
N SER A 335 3.60 -7.01 4.49
CA SER A 335 3.09 -7.29 3.16
C SER A 335 1.88 -8.24 3.26
N VAL A 336 0.90 -8.07 2.39
CA VAL A 336 -0.10 -9.13 2.12
C VAL A 336 0.32 -10.01 0.95
N HIS A 337 1.48 -9.74 0.36
CA HIS A 337 2.07 -10.45 -0.76
C HIS A 337 3.50 -10.91 -0.45
N ASP A 338 4.16 -11.51 -1.44
CA ASP A 338 5.44 -12.19 -1.25
C ASP A 338 6.61 -11.23 -1.05
N ASN A 339 6.53 -10.04 -1.64
CA ASN A 339 7.59 -9.05 -1.60
C ASN A 339 7.06 -7.72 -1.02
N THR A 340 7.98 -6.87 -0.58
CA THR A 340 7.70 -5.47 -0.28
C THR A 340 8.66 -4.61 -1.08
N TRP A 341 8.13 -3.61 -1.73
CA TRP A 341 8.88 -2.58 -2.43
C TRP A 341 8.68 -1.27 -1.68
N VAL A 342 9.78 -0.57 -1.45
CA VAL A 342 9.77 0.77 -0.87
C VAL A 342 10.31 1.73 -1.91
N LEU A 343 9.44 2.63 -2.36
CA LEU A 343 9.81 3.72 -3.27
C LEU A 343 10.16 4.95 -2.45
N ILE A 344 11.36 5.47 -2.66
CA ILE A 344 11.78 6.78 -2.17
C ILE A 344 11.89 7.67 -3.42
N PRO A 345 10.95 8.61 -3.61
CA PRO A 345 10.93 9.44 -4.79
C PRO A 345 12.07 10.45 -4.75
N ARG A 346 12.40 10.97 -5.93
CA ARG A 346 13.23 12.16 -6.04
C ARG A 346 12.57 13.33 -5.30
N ASP A 347 13.38 14.09 -4.58
CA ASP A 347 13.01 15.41 -4.09
C ASP A 347 13.35 16.47 -5.17
N PRO A 348 12.36 17.23 -5.70
CA PRO A 348 12.61 18.21 -6.75
C PRO A 348 13.50 19.37 -6.31
N GLY A 349 13.58 19.68 -5.02
CA GLY A 349 14.40 20.79 -4.50
C GLY A 349 15.83 20.42 -4.16
N VAL A 350 16.17 19.13 -4.22
CA VAL A 350 17.49 18.63 -3.83
C VAL A 350 18.47 18.61 -5.01
N GLU A 351 19.65 19.20 -4.79
CA GLU A 351 20.77 19.18 -5.74
C GLU A 351 21.31 17.75 -5.99
N PHE A 352 21.89 17.52 -7.17
CA PHE A 352 22.52 16.25 -7.52
C PHE A 352 23.60 15.84 -6.50
N GLY A 353 23.59 14.56 -6.10
CA GLY A 353 24.60 13.97 -5.21
C GLY A 353 24.32 14.11 -3.71
N LYS A 354 23.13 14.58 -3.32
CA LYS A 354 22.68 14.55 -1.92
C LYS A 354 22.10 13.17 -1.59
N VAL A 355 22.57 12.60 -0.49
CA VAL A 355 22.25 11.23 -0.07
C VAL A 355 21.54 11.25 1.28
N ALA A 356 20.39 10.59 1.39
CA ALA A 356 19.83 10.20 2.69
C ALA A 356 20.33 8.82 3.08
N PHE A 357 20.29 8.47 4.37
CA PHE A 357 20.45 7.09 4.78
C PHE A 357 19.12 6.55 5.25
N VAL A 358 18.77 5.34 4.83
CA VAL A 358 17.59 4.63 5.28
C VAL A 358 18.05 3.40 6.02
N GLU A 359 17.69 3.31 7.30
CA GLU A 359 17.89 2.11 8.08
C GLU A 359 16.65 1.23 7.95
N SER A 360 16.87 0.00 7.51
CA SER A 360 15.79 -0.96 7.29
C SER A 360 16.12 -2.33 7.89
N THR A 361 15.07 -3.05 8.29
CA THR A 361 15.12 -4.45 8.67
C THR A 361 13.91 -5.15 8.09
N CYS A 362 14.03 -6.45 7.77
CA CYS A 362 12.86 -7.26 7.48
C CYS A 362 12.87 -8.54 8.31
N LYS A 363 11.85 -8.70 9.14
CA LYS A 363 11.70 -9.84 10.04
C LYS A 363 10.59 -10.77 9.58
N VAL A 364 10.89 -12.06 9.44
CA VAL A 364 9.87 -13.12 9.30
C VAL A 364 9.82 -13.95 10.58
N THR A 365 8.63 -14.37 11.01
CA THR A 365 8.49 -15.22 12.21
C THR A 365 8.54 -16.71 11.89
N GLU A 366 8.20 -17.08 10.66
CA GLU A 366 8.13 -18.45 10.17
C GLU A 366 8.19 -18.44 8.63
N CYS A 367 8.56 -19.58 8.02
CA CYS A 367 8.60 -19.67 6.56
C CYS A 367 7.19 -19.63 5.96
N LEU A 368 7.10 -18.96 4.81
CA LEU A 368 5.83 -18.75 4.12
C LEU A 368 5.31 -20.06 3.52
N LYS A 369 4.13 -19.99 2.91
CA LYS A 369 3.58 -21.10 2.16
C LYS A 369 4.52 -21.44 0.98
N ASN A 370 4.65 -22.73 0.70
CA ASN A 370 5.61 -23.26 -0.27
C ASN A 370 7.08 -22.93 0.05
N GLN A 371 7.38 -22.68 1.32
CA GLN A 371 8.73 -22.60 1.81
C GLN A 371 8.93 -23.52 3.00
N PHE A 372 10.17 -23.86 3.28
CA PHE A 372 10.56 -24.60 4.46
C PHE A 372 11.86 -24.05 5.04
N LYS A 373 12.08 -24.26 6.34
CA LYS A 373 13.29 -23.79 7.01
C LYS A 373 14.47 -24.73 6.72
N GLU A 374 15.56 -24.19 6.19
CA GLU A 374 16.85 -24.87 6.04
C GLU A 374 17.95 -23.91 6.49
N GLU A 375 18.80 -24.34 7.42
CA GLU A 375 19.91 -23.53 7.97
C GLU A 375 19.53 -22.14 8.50
N GLY A 376 18.30 -21.97 9.01
CA GLY A 376 17.81 -20.68 9.53
C GLY A 376 17.27 -19.72 8.45
N LYS A 377 17.21 -20.17 7.20
CA LYS A 377 16.61 -19.45 6.07
C LYS A 377 15.37 -20.18 5.58
N CYS A 378 14.50 -19.46 4.88
CA CYS A 378 13.34 -20.03 4.23
C CYS A 378 13.66 -20.33 2.76
N GLU A 379 13.67 -21.62 2.42
CA GLU A 379 13.92 -22.10 1.07
C GLU A 379 12.62 -22.47 0.37
N GLN A 380 12.56 -22.25 -0.94
CA GLN A 380 11.46 -22.65 -1.81
C GLN A 380 11.38 -24.18 -1.93
N CYS A 381 10.18 -24.76 -1.91
CA CYS A 381 10.07 -26.17 -2.24
C CYS A 381 10.46 -26.44 -3.71
N PRO A 382 10.89 -27.68 -4.03
CA PRO A 382 11.12 -28.09 -5.42
C PRO A 382 9.87 -27.91 -6.29
N ASP A 383 10.08 -27.70 -7.59
CA ASP A 383 9.01 -27.51 -8.58
C ASP A 383 7.87 -28.54 -8.44
N GLY A 384 6.63 -28.04 -8.46
CA GLY A 384 5.42 -28.86 -8.37
C GLY A 384 5.06 -29.34 -6.95
N LYS A 385 5.86 -28.97 -5.95
CA LYS A 385 5.56 -29.21 -4.53
C LYS A 385 5.12 -27.93 -3.84
N TYR A 386 4.52 -28.11 -2.66
CA TYR A 386 4.19 -27.06 -1.72
C TYR A 386 4.36 -27.53 -0.28
N ALA A 387 4.61 -26.58 0.61
CA ALA A 387 4.69 -26.78 2.05
C ALA A 387 3.67 -25.86 2.75
N PRO A 388 3.07 -26.29 3.87
CA PRO A 388 2.30 -25.40 4.72
C PRO A 388 3.19 -24.30 5.32
N VAL A 389 2.56 -23.22 5.81
CA VAL A 389 3.26 -22.16 6.56
C VAL A 389 3.94 -22.77 7.79
N GLY A 390 5.15 -22.32 8.09
CA GLY A 390 5.92 -22.78 9.24
C GLY A 390 6.64 -24.12 9.06
N SER A 391 6.67 -24.67 7.84
CA SER A 391 7.45 -25.86 7.54
C SER A 391 8.93 -25.70 7.87
N THR A 392 9.52 -26.77 8.40
CA THR A 392 10.89 -26.77 8.94
C THR A 392 11.83 -27.74 8.24
N SER A 393 11.33 -28.42 7.21
CA SER A 393 12.12 -29.37 6.44
C SER A 393 11.66 -29.47 5.00
N LYS A 394 12.59 -29.78 4.09
CA LYS A 394 12.31 -30.13 2.70
C LYS A 394 11.33 -31.30 2.57
N LEU A 395 11.26 -32.16 3.58
CA LEU A 395 10.33 -33.28 3.63
C LEU A 395 8.87 -32.84 3.80
N ASP A 396 8.64 -31.62 4.30
CA ASP A 396 7.30 -31.03 4.41
C ASP A 396 6.76 -30.58 3.04
N CYS A 397 7.63 -30.52 2.01
CA CYS A 397 7.24 -30.23 0.64
C CYS A 397 6.54 -31.45 0.01
N ILE A 398 5.22 -31.36 -0.05
CA ILE A 398 4.31 -32.35 -0.63
C ILE A 398 3.85 -31.91 -2.02
N SER A 399 3.52 -32.84 -2.90
CA SER A 399 2.98 -32.48 -4.22
C SER A 399 1.62 -31.80 -4.08
N CYS A 400 1.31 -30.85 -4.98
CA CYS A 400 -0.04 -30.31 -5.03
C CYS A 400 -1.09 -31.43 -5.20
N PRO A 401 -2.26 -31.31 -4.55
CA PRO A 401 -3.34 -32.26 -4.75
C PRO A 401 -3.66 -32.41 -6.24
N SER A 402 -3.99 -33.62 -6.68
CA SER A 402 -4.12 -33.91 -8.11
C SER A 402 -5.12 -33.01 -8.82
N GLY A 403 -4.79 -32.54 -10.04
CA GLY A 403 -5.66 -31.60 -10.76
C GLY A 403 -5.60 -30.17 -10.22
N THR A 404 -4.72 -29.93 -9.27
CA THR A 404 -4.27 -28.60 -8.88
C THR A 404 -2.78 -28.46 -9.20
N ARG A 405 -2.32 -27.22 -9.35
CA ARG A 405 -0.92 -26.89 -9.51
C ARG A 405 -0.62 -25.62 -8.75
N LEU A 406 0.63 -25.45 -8.39
CA LEU A 406 1.10 -24.21 -7.83
C LEU A 406 1.45 -23.26 -8.98
N PHE A 407 0.61 -22.24 -9.21
CA PHE A 407 0.84 -21.26 -10.27
C PHE A 407 1.74 -20.11 -9.82
N ASN A 408 1.62 -19.73 -8.55
CA ASN A 408 2.48 -18.77 -7.89
C ASN A 408 3.41 -19.54 -6.94
N PRO A 409 4.74 -19.40 -7.03
CA PRO A 409 5.69 -20.05 -6.12
C PRO A 409 5.35 -19.85 -4.64
N PHE A 410 4.61 -18.84 -4.20
CA PHE A 410 4.27 -18.65 -2.79
C PHE A 410 2.77 -18.84 -2.50
N GLY A 411 2.01 -19.23 -3.52
CA GLY A 411 0.57 -19.38 -3.47
C GLY A 411 0.08 -20.69 -2.85
N SER A 412 -1.23 -20.91 -3.02
CA SER A 412 -1.84 -22.21 -2.78
C SER A 412 -1.88 -23.02 -4.07
N CYS A 413 -1.98 -24.33 -3.98
CA CYS A 413 -2.32 -25.13 -5.14
C CYS A 413 -3.71 -24.74 -5.65
N SER A 414 -3.76 -24.21 -6.87
CA SER A 414 -5.00 -23.78 -7.52
C SER A 414 -5.39 -24.78 -8.61
N LEU A 415 -6.68 -24.86 -8.92
CA LEU A 415 -7.20 -25.76 -9.94
C LEU A 415 -6.54 -25.50 -11.30
N THR A 416 -5.98 -26.55 -11.92
CA THR A 416 -5.55 -26.42 -13.31
C THR A 416 -6.74 -26.54 -14.26
N GLN A 417 -6.70 -25.76 -15.34
CA GLN A 417 -7.56 -25.91 -16.52
C GLN A 417 -6.84 -26.64 -17.65
N GLU A 418 -5.56 -26.98 -17.47
CA GLU A 418 -4.79 -27.70 -18.47
C GLU A 418 -5.22 -29.16 -18.55
N LEU A 419 -5.31 -29.65 -19.78
CA LEU A 419 -5.56 -31.03 -20.09
C LEU A 419 -4.23 -31.67 -20.50
N GLU A 420 -3.94 -32.82 -19.92
CA GLU A 420 -2.76 -33.61 -20.22
C GLU A 420 -3.22 -34.96 -20.74
N LEU A 421 -3.04 -35.22 -22.03
CA LEU A 421 -3.62 -36.40 -22.67
C LEU A 421 -2.77 -37.65 -22.40
N ILE A 422 -3.37 -38.67 -21.80
CA ILE A 422 -2.84 -40.04 -21.76
C ILE A 422 -3.73 -40.96 -22.59
N ALA A 423 -3.10 -41.81 -23.41
CA ALA A 423 -3.84 -42.67 -24.33
C ALA A 423 -4.60 -43.80 -23.60
N GLU A 424 -4.04 -44.29 -22.49
CA GLU A 424 -4.57 -45.39 -21.70
C GLU A 424 -4.00 -45.33 -20.27
N SER A 425 -4.74 -45.86 -19.29
CA SER A 425 -4.26 -45.99 -17.92
C SER A 425 -4.90 -47.19 -17.21
N LYS A 426 -4.20 -47.75 -16.22
CA LYS A 426 -4.78 -48.73 -15.30
C LYS A 426 -5.69 -48.09 -14.28
N ARG A 427 -5.53 -46.81 -13.95
CA ARG A 427 -6.33 -46.16 -12.90
C ARG A 427 -7.04 -44.94 -13.46
N TRP A 428 -8.35 -44.93 -13.31
CA TRP A 428 -9.21 -43.84 -13.75
C TRP A 428 -10.09 -43.39 -12.60
N ARG A 429 -10.29 -42.08 -12.48
CA ARG A 429 -11.23 -41.52 -11.52
C ARG A 429 -11.94 -40.28 -12.04
N ILE A 430 -13.06 -39.98 -11.42
CA ILE A 430 -13.69 -38.68 -11.48
C ILE A 430 -13.47 -37.97 -10.15
N TRP A 431 -13.26 -36.67 -10.23
CA TRP A 431 -12.67 -35.88 -9.15
C TRP A 431 -13.32 -34.49 -9.11
N THR A 432 -13.61 -33.98 -7.92
CA THR A 432 -14.06 -32.59 -7.71
C THR A 432 -13.55 -32.06 -6.36
N PRO A 433 -13.12 -30.80 -6.27
CA PRO A 433 -13.02 -30.10 -4.99
C PRO A 433 -14.40 -29.99 -4.34
N SER A 434 -14.42 -30.00 -3.01
CA SER A 434 -15.66 -29.93 -2.24
C SER A 434 -16.44 -28.63 -2.52
N PHE A 435 -15.76 -27.49 -2.68
CA PHE A 435 -16.38 -26.21 -3.02
C PHE A 435 -17.03 -26.14 -4.42
N LEU A 436 -16.80 -27.15 -5.28
CA LEU A 436 -17.50 -27.30 -6.58
C LEU A 436 -18.69 -28.25 -6.52
N THR A 437 -19.03 -28.76 -5.33
CA THR A 437 -20.30 -29.44 -5.05
C THR A 437 -21.34 -28.45 -4.54
N GLU A 438 -22.61 -28.73 -4.76
CA GLU A 438 -23.70 -27.86 -4.28
C GLU A 438 -23.70 -27.71 -2.76
N GLN A 439 -23.31 -28.75 -2.02
CA GLN A 439 -23.32 -28.73 -0.56
C GLN A 439 -21.97 -28.35 0.05
N GLY A 440 -20.89 -28.28 -0.73
CA GLY A 440 -19.56 -27.89 -0.24
C GLY A 440 -18.79 -28.97 0.52
N TRP A 441 -19.33 -30.18 0.72
CA TRP A 441 -18.67 -31.24 1.51
C TRP A 441 -19.01 -32.69 1.12
N VAL A 442 -20.00 -32.92 0.25
CA VAL A 442 -20.52 -34.26 -0.08
C VAL A 442 -20.96 -34.36 -1.54
N TRP A 443 -20.86 -35.56 -2.11
CA TRP A 443 -21.27 -35.85 -3.48
C TRP A 443 -21.93 -37.24 -3.59
N ASP A 444 -23.15 -37.32 -4.13
CA ASP A 444 -23.84 -38.58 -4.38
C ASP A 444 -23.76 -39.01 -5.86
N VAL A 445 -23.23 -40.21 -6.10
CA VAL A 445 -23.22 -40.86 -7.41
C VAL A 445 -24.04 -42.14 -7.37
N THR A 446 -25.13 -42.17 -8.12
CA THR A 446 -26.02 -43.34 -8.23
C THR A 446 -25.56 -44.31 -9.32
N LYS A 447 -24.84 -43.81 -10.34
CA LYS A 447 -24.32 -44.64 -11.41
C LYS A 447 -23.04 -44.09 -12.02
N LEU A 448 -22.05 -44.96 -12.24
CA LEU A 448 -20.81 -44.64 -12.94
C LEU A 448 -20.48 -45.72 -13.97
N GLU A 449 -20.27 -45.33 -15.23
CA GLU A 449 -19.92 -46.27 -16.31
C GLU A 449 -18.81 -45.69 -17.20
N PHE A 450 -17.80 -46.52 -17.49
CA PHE A 450 -16.66 -46.17 -18.35
C PHE A 450 -16.81 -46.83 -19.73
N TYR A 451 -16.42 -46.12 -20.79
CA TYR A 451 -16.56 -46.58 -22.17
C TYR A 451 -15.29 -46.30 -22.98
N SER A 452 -14.97 -47.22 -23.88
CA SER A 452 -13.79 -47.10 -24.76
C SER A 452 -14.01 -46.28 -26.02
N ASN A 453 -15.22 -45.77 -26.24
CA ASN A 453 -15.54 -44.88 -27.35
C ASN A 453 -16.20 -43.59 -26.86
N VAL A 454 -16.14 -42.54 -27.68
CA VAL A 454 -16.61 -41.18 -27.36
C VAL A 454 -18.14 -41.04 -27.25
N ASN A 455 -18.90 -42.05 -27.69
CA ASN A 455 -20.37 -42.00 -27.70
C ASN A 455 -21.02 -42.71 -26.50
N CYS A 456 -20.22 -43.33 -25.63
CA CYS A 456 -20.72 -44.14 -24.52
C CYS A 456 -21.68 -45.27 -25.00
N ASP A 457 -21.34 -45.94 -26.10
CA ASP A 457 -22.17 -46.99 -26.68
C ASP A 457 -22.17 -48.26 -25.83
N LYS A 458 -23.31 -48.94 -25.77
CA LYS A 458 -23.44 -50.14 -24.90
C LYS A 458 -22.40 -51.23 -25.21
N GLY A 459 -21.98 -51.35 -26.47
CA GLY A 459 -20.96 -52.32 -26.91
C GLY A 459 -19.52 -51.97 -26.51
N SER A 460 -19.22 -50.71 -26.18
CA SER A 460 -17.90 -50.24 -25.76
C SER A 460 -17.75 -50.11 -24.25
N LYS A 461 -18.76 -50.55 -23.47
CA LYS A 461 -18.73 -50.48 -22.01
C LYS A 461 -17.57 -51.28 -21.44
N ILE A 462 -16.67 -50.62 -20.71
CA ILE A 462 -15.53 -51.23 -20.04
C ILE A 462 -16.04 -51.99 -18.82
N LYS A 463 -15.59 -53.23 -18.64
CA LYS A 463 -16.05 -54.11 -17.56
C LYS A 463 -15.38 -53.74 -16.23
N VAL A 464 -16.03 -52.86 -15.48
CA VAL A 464 -15.58 -52.38 -14.17
C VAL A 464 -15.45 -53.49 -13.11
N SER A 465 -16.23 -54.58 -13.25
CA SER A 465 -16.17 -55.74 -12.33
C SER A 465 -14.83 -56.47 -12.33
N LYS A 466 -13.91 -56.12 -13.23
CA LYS A 466 -12.54 -56.65 -13.26
C LYS A 466 -11.53 -55.77 -12.53
N GLY A 467 -11.90 -54.54 -12.13
CA GLY A 467 -11.05 -53.60 -11.40
C GLY A 467 -11.33 -53.58 -9.89
N LYS A 468 -10.46 -52.90 -9.15
CA LYS A 468 -10.64 -52.56 -7.73
C LYS A 468 -11.18 -51.14 -7.63
N LEU A 469 -12.24 -50.94 -6.85
CA LEU A 469 -12.82 -49.61 -6.64
C LEU A 469 -12.10 -48.88 -5.52
N SER A 470 -12.05 -47.56 -5.64
CA SER A 470 -11.44 -46.65 -4.68
C SER A 470 -12.19 -45.33 -4.66
N ASP A 471 -12.15 -44.65 -3.52
CA ASP A 471 -12.76 -43.35 -3.29
C ASP A 471 -11.98 -42.52 -2.27
N SER A 472 -12.27 -41.23 -2.19
CA SER A 472 -11.69 -40.30 -1.19
C SER A 472 -12.07 -40.67 0.24
N ALA A 473 -13.37 -40.87 0.45
CA ALA A 473 -14.02 -41.30 1.69
C ALA A 473 -15.52 -41.48 1.38
N ASN A 474 -16.27 -42.09 2.30
CA ASN A 474 -17.72 -42.23 2.17
C ASN A 474 -18.43 -42.25 3.52
N PHE A 475 -19.77 -42.18 3.49
CA PHE A 475 -20.64 -42.17 4.68
C PHE A 475 -20.74 -43.52 5.42
N GLY A 476 -19.77 -44.42 5.21
CA GLY A 476 -19.68 -45.72 5.87
C GLY A 476 -20.52 -46.82 5.21
N SER A 477 -20.99 -47.75 6.04
CA SER A 477 -21.65 -48.98 5.57
C SER A 477 -22.83 -48.69 4.64
N GLY A 478 -22.81 -49.28 3.45
CA GLY A 478 -23.85 -49.09 2.42
C GLY A 478 -23.64 -47.91 1.47
N TRP A 479 -22.62 -47.08 1.68
CA TRP A 479 -22.31 -45.90 0.87
C TRP A 479 -20.98 -45.98 0.12
N GLY A 480 -20.33 -47.15 0.14
CA GLY A 480 -19.06 -47.39 -0.53
C GLY A 480 -19.13 -47.28 -2.07
N PRO A 481 -17.97 -47.18 -2.74
CA PRO A 481 -17.88 -46.91 -4.18
C PRO A 481 -18.51 -48.01 -5.04
N GLU A 482 -18.66 -49.24 -4.52
CA GLU A 482 -19.37 -50.33 -5.20
C GLU A 482 -20.84 -50.02 -5.47
N ASN A 483 -21.44 -49.08 -4.73
CA ASN A 483 -22.86 -48.74 -4.88
C ASN A 483 -23.13 -47.86 -6.10
N ALA A 484 -22.14 -47.09 -6.57
CA ALA A 484 -22.21 -46.36 -7.84
C ALA A 484 -22.19 -47.29 -9.08
N LEU A 485 -21.93 -48.59 -8.92
CA LEU A 485 -21.90 -49.55 -10.04
C LEU A 485 -23.06 -50.54 -10.03
N LYS A 486 -23.90 -50.52 -8.98
CA LYS A 486 -25.07 -51.39 -8.85
C LYS A 486 -26.29 -50.74 -9.49
N LYS A 487 -27.33 -51.55 -9.75
CA LYS A 487 -28.59 -51.06 -10.33
C LYS A 487 -29.32 -50.08 -9.39
N ASN A 488 -29.28 -50.35 -8.08
CA ASN A 488 -29.99 -49.61 -7.04
C ASN A 488 -29.03 -49.33 -5.87
N GLY A 489 -28.07 -48.44 -6.08
CA GLY A 489 -27.09 -48.04 -5.06
C GLY A 489 -26.71 -46.58 -5.22
N THR A 490 -26.10 -46.02 -4.18
CA THR A 490 -25.54 -44.67 -4.22
C THR A 490 -24.22 -44.70 -3.47
N TRP A 491 -23.16 -44.25 -4.13
CA TRP A 491 -21.96 -43.85 -3.42
C TRP A 491 -22.20 -42.44 -2.89
N ARG A 492 -21.99 -42.23 -1.59
CA ARG A 492 -22.04 -40.91 -0.96
C ARG A 492 -20.63 -40.56 -0.52
N GLY A 493 -19.93 -39.87 -1.40
CA GLY A 493 -18.54 -39.47 -1.25
C GLY A 493 -18.38 -38.33 -0.26
N LEU A 494 -17.35 -38.43 0.58
CA LEU A 494 -16.89 -37.37 1.46
C LEU A 494 -15.53 -36.86 1.00
N GLN A 495 -15.20 -35.63 1.40
CA GLN A 495 -13.88 -35.07 1.12
C GLN A 495 -12.77 -35.80 1.89
N ASP A 496 -11.61 -35.96 1.26
CA ASP A 496 -10.38 -36.39 1.92
C ASP A 496 -9.70 -35.22 2.67
N SER A 497 -8.48 -35.43 3.17
CA SER A 497 -7.71 -34.41 3.89
C SER A 497 -7.40 -33.16 3.04
N ASP A 498 -7.46 -33.27 1.72
CA ASP A 498 -7.16 -32.19 0.79
C ASP A 498 -8.42 -31.43 0.35
N GLY A 499 -9.58 -31.76 0.94
CA GLY A 499 -10.86 -31.13 0.59
C GLY A 499 -11.41 -31.62 -0.76
N ILE A 500 -11.02 -32.82 -1.18
CA ILE A 500 -11.35 -33.37 -2.50
C ILE A 500 -12.26 -34.58 -2.37
N ILE A 501 -13.25 -34.66 -3.26
CA ILE A 501 -14.18 -35.78 -3.38
C ILE A 501 -13.94 -36.50 -4.71
N TRP A 502 -13.65 -37.81 -4.67
CA TRP A 502 -13.39 -38.59 -5.88
C TRP A 502 -13.82 -40.06 -5.75
N ILE A 503 -14.16 -40.66 -6.90
CA ILE A 503 -14.45 -42.09 -7.05
C ILE A 503 -13.75 -42.62 -8.31
N GLY A 504 -13.13 -43.79 -8.20
CA GLY A 504 -12.30 -44.35 -9.26
C GLY A 504 -12.25 -45.88 -9.31
N VAL A 505 -11.50 -46.36 -10.30
CA VAL A 505 -11.33 -47.76 -10.64
C VAL A 505 -9.88 -48.02 -11.04
N ASP A 506 -9.28 -49.00 -10.36
CA ASP A 506 -8.00 -49.60 -10.70
C ASP A 506 -8.25 -50.87 -11.53
N PHE A 507 -8.15 -50.76 -12.85
CA PHE A 507 -8.24 -51.87 -13.79
C PHE A 507 -7.00 -52.76 -13.75
N LYS A 508 -7.18 -54.04 -14.11
CA LYS A 508 -6.08 -55.03 -14.19
C LYS A 508 -5.12 -54.81 -15.37
N ARG A 509 -5.52 -54.00 -16.35
CA ARG A 509 -4.77 -53.68 -17.57
C ARG A 509 -5.04 -52.23 -17.94
N ASN A 510 -4.24 -51.68 -18.84
CA ASN A 510 -4.50 -50.36 -19.38
C ASN A 510 -5.84 -50.36 -20.12
N GLU A 511 -6.69 -49.39 -19.79
CA GLU A 511 -7.95 -49.15 -20.47
C GLU A 511 -7.93 -47.75 -21.07
N ASN A 512 -8.43 -47.62 -22.30
CA ASN A 512 -8.57 -46.36 -23.02
C ASN A 512 -9.99 -45.83 -22.77
N VAL A 513 -10.18 -45.02 -21.72
CA VAL A 513 -11.49 -44.43 -21.40
C VAL A 513 -11.67 -43.18 -22.28
N ARG A 514 -12.73 -43.18 -23.09
CA ARG A 514 -13.09 -42.06 -23.99
C ARG A 514 -14.44 -41.43 -23.69
N CYS A 515 -15.25 -42.08 -22.85
CA CYS A 515 -16.52 -41.53 -22.41
C CYS A 515 -16.91 -42.09 -21.04
N ILE A 516 -17.53 -41.25 -20.22
CA ILE A 516 -18.06 -41.61 -18.90
C ILE A 516 -19.55 -41.27 -18.88
N LYS A 517 -20.37 -42.21 -18.41
CA LYS A 517 -21.73 -41.89 -17.95
C LYS A 517 -21.74 -41.76 -16.45
N LEU A 518 -22.15 -40.60 -15.98
CA LEU A 518 -22.25 -40.24 -14.58
C LEU A 518 -23.72 -39.94 -14.26
N THR A 519 -24.30 -40.65 -13.30
CA THR A 519 -25.62 -40.33 -12.77
C THR A 519 -25.49 -39.87 -11.32
N GLN A 520 -25.98 -38.66 -11.05
CA GLN A 520 -25.97 -38.05 -9.72
C GLN A 520 -27.41 -37.98 -9.17
N THR A 521 -27.57 -37.74 -7.87
CA THR A 521 -28.89 -37.39 -7.30
C THR A 521 -29.26 -35.96 -7.67
N ASP A 522 -30.45 -35.48 -7.30
CA ASP A 522 -30.90 -34.12 -7.66
C ASP A 522 -30.47 -33.03 -6.66
N HIS A 523 -29.86 -33.40 -5.53
CA HIS A 523 -29.63 -32.46 -4.40
C HIS A 523 -28.21 -32.54 -3.80
N VAL A 524 -27.39 -33.47 -4.26
CA VAL A 524 -26.04 -33.72 -3.73
C VAL A 524 -25.08 -33.94 -4.90
N ILE A 525 -24.93 -32.90 -5.74
CA ILE A 525 -24.21 -32.99 -7.01
C ILE A 525 -22.87 -32.25 -6.99
N ALA A 526 -21.99 -32.67 -7.90
CA ALA A 526 -20.86 -31.90 -8.36
C ALA A 526 -21.25 -31.13 -9.63
N ASN A 527 -21.02 -29.81 -9.64
CA ASN A 527 -21.33 -28.94 -10.80
C ASN A 527 -20.21 -28.97 -11.85
N GLU A 528 -18.98 -29.23 -11.41
CA GLU A 528 -17.81 -29.41 -12.24
C GLU A 528 -17.01 -30.61 -11.74
N ILE A 529 -16.59 -31.49 -12.64
CA ILE A 529 -15.67 -32.59 -12.31
C ILE A 529 -14.50 -32.62 -13.29
N ARG A 530 -13.41 -33.25 -12.87
CA ARG A 530 -12.28 -33.62 -13.71
C ARG A 530 -12.28 -35.12 -13.90
N VAL A 531 -12.05 -35.55 -15.14
CA VAL A 531 -11.74 -36.94 -15.45
C VAL A 531 -10.24 -37.09 -15.45
N GLN A 532 -9.71 -37.98 -14.62
CA GLN A 532 -8.29 -38.18 -14.45
C GLN A 532 -7.92 -39.63 -14.74
N GLY A 533 -6.77 -39.80 -15.38
CA GLY A 533 -6.09 -41.08 -15.48
C GLY A 533 -4.71 -40.98 -14.84
N TYR A 534 -4.25 -42.07 -14.22
CA TYR A 534 -2.96 -42.10 -13.53
C TYR A 534 -1.85 -42.46 -14.51
N ASP A 535 -0.81 -41.64 -14.59
CA ASP A 535 0.42 -41.95 -15.32
C ASP A 535 1.41 -42.63 -14.37
N GLU A 536 1.74 -43.89 -14.65
CA GLU A 536 2.70 -44.67 -13.86
C GLU A 536 4.14 -44.15 -14.01
N LYS A 537 4.47 -43.47 -15.12
CA LYS A 537 5.82 -42.95 -15.37
C LYS A 537 6.08 -41.67 -14.59
N GLU A 538 5.09 -40.77 -14.57
CA GLU A 538 5.16 -39.49 -13.87
C GLU A 538 4.62 -39.60 -12.43
N GLU A 539 4.21 -40.81 -12.02
CA GLU A 539 3.65 -41.17 -10.70
C GLU A 539 2.52 -40.24 -10.21
N ARG A 540 1.72 -39.68 -11.14
CA ARG A 540 0.70 -38.68 -10.83
C ARG A 540 -0.57 -38.84 -11.65
N TRP A 541 -1.66 -38.25 -11.15
CA TRP A 541 -2.92 -38.15 -11.85
C TRP A 541 -2.89 -36.99 -12.87
N MET A 542 -3.30 -37.28 -14.10
CA MET A 542 -3.37 -36.32 -15.20
C MET A 542 -4.82 -36.04 -15.58
N THR A 543 -5.20 -34.76 -15.62
CA THR A 543 -6.54 -34.33 -16.03
C THR A 543 -6.71 -34.51 -17.53
N GLN A 544 -7.58 -35.42 -17.93
CA GLN A 544 -7.91 -35.70 -19.34
C GLN A 544 -9.04 -34.80 -19.84
N HIS A 545 -9.99 -34.47 -18.97
CA HIS A 545 -11.17 -33.70 -19.33
C HIS A 545 -11.73 -32.95 -18.12
N ILE A 546 -12.37 -31.81 -18.37
CA ILE A 546 -13.10 -31.02 -17.35
C ILE A 546 -14.55 -30.88 -17.83
N ALA A 547 -15.48 -31.53 -17.12
CA ALA A 547 -16.90 -31.42 -17.40
C ALA A 547 -17.52 -30.39 -16.46
N LYS A 548 -18.21 -29.39 -17.01
CA LYS A 548 -18.83 -28.28 -16.29
C LYS A 548 -20.34 -28.27 -16.50
N ASN A 549 -21.05 -27.53 -15.67
CA ASN A 549 -22.51 -27.38 -15.72
C ASN A 549 -23.24 -28.73 -15.64
N LEU A 550 -22.71 -29.65 -14.84
CA LEU A 550 -23.34 -30.92 -14.58
C LEU A 550 -24.61 -30.72 -13.74
N GLN A 551 -25.62 -31.55 -14.00
CA GLN A 551 -26.89 -31.51 -13.29
C GLN A 551 -27.17 -32.85 -12.59
N GLY A 552 -28.22 -32.87 -11.76
CA GLY A 552 -28.82 -34.12 -11.29
C GLY A 552 -29.25 -35.02 -12.45
N GLY A 553 -29.23 -36.33 -12.24
CA GLY A 553 -29.52 -37.31 -13.28
C GLY A 553 -28.31 -37.68 -14.15
N GLU A 554 -28.57 -38.23 -15.35
CA GLU A 554 -27.53 -38.79 -16.25
C GLU A 554 -26.81 -37.71 -17.06
N ASN A 555 -25.49 -37.66 -16.90
CA ASN A 555 -24.56 -36.83 -17.66
C ASN A 555 -23.65 -37.73 -18.50
N LYS A 556 -23.45 -37.37 -19.77
CA LYS A 556 -22.51 -38.05 -20.70
C LYS A 556 -21.30 -37.16 -20.93
N ILE A 557 -20.15 -37.62 -20.48
CA ILE A 557 -18.89 -36.88 -20.50
C ILE A 557 -18.00 -37.50 -21.57
N LYS A 558 -17.71 -36.72 -22.62
CA LYS A 558 -16.83 -37.14 -23.72
C LYS A 558 -15.42 -36.62 -23.42
N ILE A 559 -14.44 -37.52 -23.41
CA ILE A 559 -13.04 -37.22 -23.04
C ILE A 559 -12.25 -36.88 -24.30
#